data_AF-A0AAE0AE83-F1
#
_entry.id   AF-A0AAE0AE83-F1
#
_cell.length_a   1.000
_cell.length_b   1.000
_cell.length_c   1.000
_cell.angle_alpha   90.00
_cell.angle_beta   90.00
_cell.angle_gamma   90.00
#
_symmetry.space_group_name_H-M   'P 1'
#
loop_
_entity.id
_entity.type
_entity.pdbx_description
1 polymer ?
#
loop_
_entity_poly.entity_id
_entity_poly.type
_entity_poly.pdbx_seq_one_letter_code
_entity_poly.pdbx_strand_id
1 'polypeptide(L)'
;MMLVDTKECVARLERMLGEPPPEGSSEHVHVFDQIVDHRERIGKIQQSYTDLVKYIKTKLSSSRVDHALVTDTMAEKVRQLEDEIVVLKRALNNPTATDDGPLSKIKVPEPKKFNGSRNVKELENFLLDMEQYFKAVKISEKEKVNITSMYLSGDKKLWWRTRIADDLSAGRPSIKVWESLKKELKDQFLPCNTSCFTYCTGCAQGHVHLNLLEEVH
;
A
#
# COMPACT_ATOMS: atom_id res chain seq x y z
N MET A 1 10.99 -107.85 -3.81
CA MET A 1 9.60 -107.43 -4.08
C MET A 1 9.44 -105.91 -3.85
N MET A 2 10.27 -105.07 -4.49
CA MET A 2 10.28 -103.59 -4.33
C MET A 2 10.55 -102.85 -5.67
N LEU A 3 10.78 -103.59 -6.77
CA LEU A 3 11.15 -103.04 -8.09
C LEU A 3 9.96 -102.94 -9.07
N VAL A 4 8.81 -103.53 -8.72
CA VAL A 4 7.57 -103.49 -9.53
C VAL A 4 6.77 -102.23 -9.20
N ASP A 5 6.73 -101.83 -7.92
CA ASP A 5 6.03 -100.62 -7.47
C ASP A 5 6.62 -99.31 -8.01
N THR A 6 7.94 -99.26 -8.21
CA THR A 6 8.57 -98.05 -8.75
C THR A 6 8.23 -97.84 -10.22
N LYS A 7 8.10 -98.91 -11.01
CA LYS A 7 7.72 -98.81 -12.43
C LYS A 7 6.27 -98.40 -12.60
N GLU A 8 5.36 -98.93 -11.78
CA GLU A 8 3.95 -98.53 -11.80
C GLU A 8 3.77 -97.07 -11.35
N CYS A 9 4.49 -96.65 -10.30
CA CYS A 9 4.51 -95.25 -9.86
C CYS A 9 5.05 -94.31 -10.94
N VAL A 10 6.14 -94.68 -11.63
CA VAL A 10 6.70 -93.88 -12.72
C VAL A 10 5.74 -93.81 -13.90
N ALA A 11 5.17 -94.94 -14.35
CA ALA A 11 4.20 -94.96 -15.46
C ALA A 11 2.91 -94.19 -15.16
N ARG A 12 2.56 -94.06 -13.88
CA ARG A 12 1.40 -93.29 -13.43
C ARG A 12 1.72 -91.79 -13.32
N LEU A 13 2.94 -91.44 -12.90
CA LEU A 13 3.45 -90.06 -12.95
C LEU A 13 3.61 -89.56 -14.39
N GLU A 14 4.13 -90.39 -15.30
CA GLU A 14 4.27 -90.06 -16.73
C GLU A 14 2.91 -89.81 -17.38
N ARG A 15 1.88 -90.61 -17.05
CA ARG A 15 0.50 -90.37 -17.51
C ARG A 15 -0.11 -89.08 -16.98
N MET A 16 0.27 -88.65 -15.78
CA MET A 16 -0.21 -87.41 -15.18
C MET A 16 0.51 -86.17 -15.71
N LEU A 17 1.79 -86.30 -16.07
CA LEU A 17 2.63 -85.22 -16.55
C LEU A 17 2.48 -84.97 -18.07
N GLY A 18 1.84 -85.88 -18.80
CA GLY A 18 1.71 -85.80 -20.26
C GLY A 18 3.04 -86.05 -20.98
N GLU A 19 3.00 -86.22 -22.31
CA GLU A 19 4.25 -86.29 -23.06
C GLU A 19 5.03 -84.97 -22.88
N PRO A 20 6.35 -85.04 -22.65
CA PRO A 20 7.17 -83.83 -22.64
C PRO A 20 6.94 -83.11 -23.98
N PRO A 21 6.66 -81.79 -23.96
CA PRO A 21 6.44 -81.06 -25.20
C PRO A 21 7.64 -81.26 -26.13
N PRO A 22 7.43 -81.36 -27.45
CA PRO A 22 8.52 -81.56 -28.39
C PRO A 22 9.60 -80.49 -28.14
N GLU A 23 10.84 -80.96 -27.97
CA GLU A 23 12.00 -80.10 -27.73
C GLU A 23 12.03 -78.99 -28.80
N GLY A 24 11.74 -77.76 -28.39
CA GLY A 24 11.73 -76.59 -29.29
C GLY A 24 10.36 -76.00 -29.67
N SER A 25 9.31 -76.17 -28.87
CA SER A 25 8.10 -75.34 -29.04
C SER A 25 8.41 -73.85 -28.82
N SER A 26 8.49 -73.11 -29.93
CA SER A 26 8.88 -71.69 -30.01
C SER A 26 8.12 -70.77 -29.03
N GLU A 27 6.92 -71.14 -28.62
CA GLU A 27 6.09 -70.38 -27.68
C GLU A 27 6.62 -70.43 -26.24
N HIS A 28 7.12 -71.59 -25.77
CA HIS A 28 7.65 -71.70 -24.42
C HIS A 28 8.94 -70.90 -24.25
N VAL A 29 9.84 -70.95 -25.23
CA VAL A 29 11.08 -70.15 -25.24
C VAL A 29 10.75 -68.65 -25.19
N HIS A 30 9.76 -68.20 -25.96
CA HIS A 30 9.33 -66.81 -25.98
C HIS A 30 8.74 -66.34 -24.63
N VAL A 31 7.95 -67.18 -23.96
CA VAL A 31 7.41 -66.87 -22.62
C VAL A 31 8.53 -66.79 -21.58
N PHE A 32 9.55 -67.65 -21.64
CA PHE A 32 10.71 -67.57 -20.76
C PHE A 32 11.50 -66.27 -20.97
N ASP A 33 11.76 -65.87 -22.21
CA ASP A 33 12.45 -64.60 -22.52
C ASP A 33 11.65 -63.40 -22.00
N GLN A 34 10.32 -63.42 -22.16
CA GLN A 34 9.45 -62.39 -21.58
C GLN A 34 9.56 -62.33 -20.05
N ILE A 35 9.57 -63.47 -19.35
CA ILE A 35 9.69 -63.50 -17.88
C ILE A 35 11.03 -62.91 -17.42
N VAL A 36 12.12 -63.20 -18.14
CA VAL A 36 13.45 -62.66 -17.83
C VAL A 36 13.48 -61.14 -18.05
N ASP A 37 12.94 -60.65 -19.15
CA ASP A 37 12.83 -59.21 -19.44
C ASP A 37 11.94 -58.48 -18.41
N HIS A 38 10.79 -59.04 -18.03
CA HIS A 38 9.93 -58.47 -16.98
C HIS A 38 10.64 -58.43 -15.63
N ARG A 39 11.40 -59.47 -15.27
CA ARG A 39 12.21 -59.48 -14.04
C ARG A 39 13.23 -58.34 -14.06
N GLU A 40 13.91 -58.12 -15.18
CA GLU A 40 14.88 -57.02 -15.32
C GLU A 40 14.20 -55.66 -15.17
N ARG A 41 13.03 -55.46 -15.81
CA ARG A 41 12.23 -54.24 -15.70
C ARG A 41 11.76 -54.00 -14.26
N ILE A 42 11.29 -55.03 -13.57
CA ILE A 42 10.92 -54.95 -12.15
C ILE A 42 12.13 -54.55 -11.30
N GLY A 43 13.31 -55.11 -11.56
CA GLY A 43 14.54 -54.72 -10.88
C GLY A 43 14.88 -53.24 -11.09
N LYS A 44 14.76 -52.74 -12.32
CA LYS A 44 14.97 -51.31 -12.63
C LYS A 44 13.96 -50.41 -11.89
N ILE A 45 12.69 -50.81 -11.84
CA ILE A 45 11.65 -50.08 -11.11
C ILE A 45 11.93 -50.07 -9.60
N GLN A 46 12.32 -51.21 -9.02
CA GLN A 46 12.67 -51.31 -7.60
C GLN A 46 13.87 -50.43 -7.24
N GLN A 47 14.88 -50.39 -8.10
CA GLN A 47 16.04 -49.51 -7.94
C GLN A 47 15.63 -48.04 -8.02
N SER A 48 14.86 -47.67 -9.05
CA SER A 48 14.35 -46.31 -9.22
C SER A 48 13.50 -45.85 -8.03
N TYR A 49 12.65 -46.72 -7.48
CA TYR A 49 11.87 -46.45 -6.28
C TYR A 49 12.78 -46.20 -5.07
N THR A 50 13.81 -47.04 -4.87
CA THR A 50 14.76 -46.91 -3.77
C THR A 50 15.51 -45.57 -3.84
N ASP A 51 15.96 -45.19 -5.04
CA ASP A 51 16.66 -43.93 -5.28
C ASP A 51 15.75 -42.72 -5.06
N LEU A 52 14.49 -42.79 -5.51
CA LEU A 52 13.50 -41.74 -5.30
C LEU A 52 13.20 -41.54 -3.80
N VAL A 53 12.98 -42.61 -3.06
CA VAL A 53 12.73 -42.55 -1.60
C VAL A 53 13.93 -41.93 -0.89
N LYS A 54 15.15 -42.32 -1.26
CA LYS A 54 16.39 -41.75 -0.71
C LYS A 54 16.50 -40.26 -1.03
N TYR A 55 16.18 -39.86 -2.26
CA TYR A 55 16.18 -38.46 -2.71
C TYR A 55 15.19 -37.62 -1.90
N ILE A 56 13.93 -38.07 -1.80
CA ILE A 56 12.87 -37.36 -1.06
C ILE A 56 13.26 -37.23 0.41
N LYS A 57 13.74 -38.31 1.04
CA LYS A 57 14.19 -38.29 2.44
C LYS A 57 15.30 -37.25 2.65
N THR A 58 16.27 -37.21 1.73
CA THR A 58 17.40 -36.25 1.79
C THR A 58 16.91 -34.82 1.64
N LYS A 59 16.06 -34.54 0.65
CA LYS A 59 15.50 -33.20 0.43
C LYS A 59 14.60 -32.74 1.57
N LEU A 60 13.78 -33.62 2.12
CA LEU A 60 12.94 -33.31 3.28
C LEU A 60 13.80 -32.99 4.51
N SER A 61 14.90 -33.73 4.72
CA SER A 61 15.82 -33.49 5.83
C SER A 61 16.51 -32.13 5.70
N SER A 62 16.97 -31.77 4.49
CA SER A 62 17.54 -30.45 4.20
C SER A 62 16.53 -29.33 4.45
N SER A 63 15.33 -29.45 3.85
CA SER A 63 14.28 -28.43 3.99
C SER A 63 13.84 -28.25 5.44
N ARG A 64 13.80 -29.32 6.24
CA ARG A 64 13.50 -29.23 7.67
C ARG A 64 14.54 -28.42 8.44
N VAL A 65 15.82 -28.56 8.10
CA VAL A 65 16.90 -27.76 8.71
C VAL A 65 16.76 -26.29 8.33
N ASP A 66 16.50 -26.00 7.06
CA ASP A 66 16.30 -24.62 6.58
C ASP A 66 15.09 -23.97 7.27
N HIS A 67 13.97 -24.71 7.40
CA HIS A 67 12.78 -24.24 8.12
C HIS A 67 13.04 -23.97 9.60
N ALA A 68 13.81 -24.83 10.28
CA ALA A 68 14.18 -24.60 11.67
C ALA A 68 15.02 -23.32 11.82
N LEU A 69 16.03 -23.13 10.96
CA LEU A 69 16.86 -21.92 10.96
C LEU A 69 16.05 -20.64 10.74
N VAL A 70 15.12 -20.64 9.79
CA VAL A 70 14.24 -19.50 9.53
C VAL A 70 13.32 -19.24 10.73
N THR A 71 12.78 -20.28 11.35
CA THR A 71 11.91 -20.17 12.52
C THR A 71 12.66 -19.56 13.71
N ASP A 72 13.86 -20.04 14.00
CA ASP A 72 14.69 -19.56 15.10
C ASP A 72 15.12 -18.10 14.87
N THR A 73 15.50 -17.75 13.64
CA THR A 73 15.86 -16.37 13.27
C THR A 73 14.66 -15.42 13.44
N MET A 74 13.47 -15.87 13.03
CA MET A 74 12.25 -15.07 13.18
C MET A 74 11.88 -14.90 14.66
N ALA A 75 11.99 -15.95 15.47
CA ALA A 75 11.72 -15.88 16.90
C ALA A 75 12.65 -14.87 17.60
N GLU A 76 13.94 -14.87 17.25
CA GLU A 76 14.89 -13.89 17.78
C GLU A 76 14.57 -12.45 17.33
N LYS A 77 14.12 -12.26 16.08
CA LYS A 77 13.70 -10.94 15.61
C LYS A 77 12.43 -10.44 16.29
N VAL A 78 11.46 -11.32 16.55
CA VAL A 78 10.27 -10.98 17.32
C VAL A 78 10.65 -10.56 18.73
N ARG A 79 11.54 -11.31 19.40
CA ARG A 79 12.04 -10.97 20.73
C ARG A 79 12.74 -9.62 20.76
N GLN A 80 13.57 -9.31 19.76
CA GLN A 80 14.23 -8.01 19.62
C GLN A 80 13.21 -6.86 19.49
N LEU A 81 12.17 -7.03 18.68
CA LEU A 81 11.12 -6.03 18.52
C LEU A 81 10.30 -5.85 19.80
N GLU A 82 10.01 -6.94 20.51
CA GLU A 82 9.34 -6.88 21.82
C GLU A 82 10.17 -6.10 22.84
N ASP A 83 11.48 -6.33 22.90
CA ASP A 83 12.42 -5.59 23.76
C ASP A 83 12.44 -4.09 23.40
N GLU A 84 12.52 -3.74 22.11
CA GLU A 84 12.46 -2.35 21.64
C GLU A 84 11.14 -1.65 22.01
N ILE A 85 10.01 -2.35 21.85
CA ILE A 85 8.69 -1.83 22.22
C ILE A 85 8.63 -1.54 23.73
N VAL A 86 9.20 -2.40 24.57
CA VAL A 86 9.25 -2.19 26.03
C VAL A 86 10.07 -0.93 26.36
N VAL A 87 11.22 -0.74 25.72
CA VAL A 87 12.06 0.45 25.91
C VAL A 87 11.32 1.72 25.48
N LEU A 88 10.71 1.73 24.29
CA LEU A 88 9.94 2.87 23.79
C LEU A 88 8.75 3.20 24.68
N LYS A 89 8.01 2.19 25.16
CA LYS A 89 6.92 2.38 26.12
C LYS A 89 7.41 2.98 27.43
N ARG A 90 8.57 2.56 27.95
CA ARG A 90 9.15 3.13 29.17
C ARG A 90 9.58 4.58 28.97
N ALA A 91 10.24 4.90 27.86
CA ALA A 91 10.63 6.27 27.53
C ALA A 91 9.42 7.20 27.38
N LEU A 92 8.32 6.71 26.81
CA LEU A 92 7.07 7.46 26.68
C LEU A 92 6.40 7.73 28.03
N ASN A 93 6.46 6.76 28.96
CA ASN A 93 5.76 6.83 30.25
C ASN A 93 6.58 7.47 31.38
N ASN A 94 7.92 7.49 31.30
CA ASN A 94 8.81 8.14 32.26
C ASN A 94 9.67 9.23 31.58
N PRO A 95 9.15 10.46 31.42
CA PRO A 95 9.90 11.55 30.84
C PRO A 95 10.82 12.22 31.88
N THR A 96 11.86 11.53 32.36
CA THR A 96 12.93 12.20 33.15
C THR A 96 14.28 11.49 33.04
N ALA A 97 15.33 12.30 32.85
CA ALA A 97 16.78 12.04 32.91
C ALA A 97 17.55 11.93 31.58
N THR A 98 17.11 12.64 30.55
CA THR A 98 18.05 13.42 29.73
C THR A 98 17.69 14.88 29.97
N ASP A 99 18.69 15.70 30.19
CA ASP A 99 18.63 17.14 30.41
C ASP A 99 17.98 17.84 29.21
N ASP A 100 16.66 17.80 29.20
CA ASP A 100 15.78 18.78 28.61
C ASP A 100 14.51 18.67 29.45
N GLY A 101 14.14 19.79 30.09
CA GLY A 101 12.96 19.88 30.94
C GLY A 101 11.70 19.36 30.25
N PRO A 102 10.55 19.28 30.95
CA PRO A 102 9.31 18.83 30.34
C PRO A 102 9.19 19.54 29.01
N LEU A 103 9.20 18.80 27.90
CA LEU A 103 8.86 19.35 26.60
C LEU A 103 7.38 19.68 26.73
N SER A 104 7.10 20.78 27.44
CA SER A 104 5.94 21.61 27.31
C SER A 104 5.79 21.64 25.83
N LYS A 105 4.81 20.87 25.33
CA LYS A 105 4.37 20.95 23.94
C LYS A 105 4.09 22.42 23.79
N ILE A 106 5.07 23.16 23.27
CA ILE A 106 4.99 24.62 23.17
C ILE A 106 3.75 24.78 22.33
N LYS A 107 2.66 25.22 22.97
CA LYS A 107 1.40 25.41 22.29
C LYS A 107 1.70 26.53 21.33
N VAL A 108 1.93 26.18 20.07
CA VAL A 108 2.19 27.17 19.02
C VAL A 108 0.99 28.12 19.06
N PRO A 109 1.21 29.41 19.35
CA PRO A 109 0.10 30.35 19.42
C PRO A 109 -0.68 30.32 18.10
N GLU A 110 -2.00 30.20 18.20
CA GLU A 110 -2.85 30.24 17.01
C GLU A 110 -2.83 31.65 16.38
N PRO A 111 -2.78 31.76 15.05
CA PRO A 111 -2.88 33.04 14.36
C PRO A 111 -4.19 33.76 14.69
N LYS A 112 -4.13 35.09 14.74
CA LYS A 112 -5.35 35.90 14.92
C LYS A 112 -6.22 35.81 13.67
N LYS A 113 -7.53 35.72 13.87
CA LYS A 113 -8.49 35.80 12.76
C LYS A 113 -8.41 37.16 12.08
N PHE A 114 -8.42 37.17 10.76
CA PHE A 114 -8.41 38.37 9.95
C PHE A 114 -9.84 38.80 9.62
N ASN A 115 -10.33 39.88 10.23
CA ASN A 115 -11.63 40.49 9.93
C ASN A 115 -11.50 41.67 8.95
N GLY A 116 -10.27 42.10 8.69
CA GLY A 116 -9.87 43.06 7.68
C GLY A 116 -10.44 44.45 7.88
N SER A 117 -9.81 45.23 8.74
CA SER A 117 -9.69 46.64 8.40
C SER A 117 -9.00 46.74 7.02
N ARG A 118 -9.33 47.75 6.21
CA ARG A 118 -8.66 48.02 4.91
C ARG A 118 -7.25 48.57 5.14
N ASN A 119 -6.50 47.93 6.01
CA ASN A 119 -5.16 48.31 6.40
C ASN A 119 -4.20 47.30 5.77
N VAL A 120 -3.37 47.79 4.85
CA VAL A 120 -2.31 47.02 4.21
C VAL A 120 -1.48 46.26 5.25
N LYS A 121 -1.16 46.95 6.35
CA LYS A 121 -0.35 46.41 7.45
C LYS A 121 -1.00 45.23 8.14
N GLU A 122 -2.32 45.23 8.33
CA GLU A 122 -3.01 44.11 9.00
C GLU A 122 -3.08 42.88 8.11
N LEU A 123 -3.31 43.06 6.80
CA LEU A 123 -3.29 41.93 5.86
C LEU A 123 -1.89 41.33 5.75
N GLU A 124 -0.85 42.16 5.64
CA GLU A 124 0.53 41.68 5.59
C GLU A 124 0.94 40.95 6.86
N ASN A 125 0.62 41.52 8.03
CA ASN A 125 0.86 40.85 9.31
C ASN A 125 0.15 39.50 9.39
N PHE A 126 -1.13 39.42 8.98
CA PHE A 126 -1.87 38.17 8.96
C PHE A 126 -1.19 37.10 8.08
N LEU A 127 -0.77 37.46 6.87
CA LEU A 127 -0.09 36.53 5.97
C LEU A 127 1.26 36.05 6.53
N LEU A 128 2.00 36.94 7.20
CA LEU A 128 3.25 36.60 7.87
C LEU A 128 3.02 35.67 9.07
N ASP A 129 2.01 35.95 9.91
CA ASP A 129 1.64 35.13 11.07
C ASP A 129 1.24 33.72 10.64
N MET A 130 0.43 33.59 9.58
CA MET A 130 0.07 32.29 9.01
C MET A 130 1.30 31.53 8.50
N GLU A 131 2.25 32.20 7.85
CA GLU A 131 3.46 31.55 7.35
C GLU A 131 4.38 31.06 8.48
N GLN A 132 4.50 31.85 9.55
CA GLN A 132 5.23 31.43 10.75
C GLN A 132 4.54 30.24 11.44
N TYR A 133 3.21 30.27 11.53
CA TYR A 133 2.43 29.16 12.06
C TYR A 133 2.61 27.88 11.25
N PHE A 134 2.56 27.96 9.91
CA PHE A 134 2.79 26.80 9.06
C PHE A 134 4.19 26.21 9.23
N LYS A 135 5.22 27.06 9.39
CA LYS A 135 6.59 26.62 9.68
C LYS A 135 6.70 25.95 11.05
N ALA A 136 6.06 26.52 12.08
CA ALA A 136 6.10 26.00 13.44
C ALA A 136 5.35 24.66 13.59
N VAL A 137 4.21 24.50 12.92
CA VAL A 137 3.35 23.29 13.00
C VAL A 137 3.68 22.26 11.89
N LYS A 138 4.58 22.60 10.95
CA LYS A 138 4.97 21.76 9.79
C LYS A 138 3.77 21.37 8.91
N ILE A 139 2.91 22.34 8.61
CA ILE A 139 1.74 22.16 7.74
C ILE A 139 2.18 21.91 6.29
N SER A 140 1.55 20.94 5.62
CA SER A 140 1.84 20.63 4.21
C SER A 140 1.29 21.70 3.26
N GLU A 141 1.94 21.93 2.11
CA GLU A 141 1.49 22.92 1.11
C GLU A 141 0.03 22.75 0.68
N LYS A 142 -0.44 21.50 0.59
CA LYS A 142 -1.80 21.17 0.16
C LYS A 142 -2.87 21.64 1.14
N GLU A 143 -2.52 21.81 2.41
CA GLU A 143 -3.46 22.14 3.49
C GLU A 143 -3.49 23.64 3.80
N LYS A 144 -2.45 24.40 3.42
CA LYS A 144 -2.31 25.82 3.76
C LYS A 144 -3.50 26.68 3.34
N VAL A 145 -4.00 26.49 2.11
CA VAL A 145 -5.16 27.25 1.61
C VAL A 145 -6.40 26.98 2.45
N ASN A 146 -6.68 25.70 2.73
CA ASN A 146 -7.83 25.30 3.51
C ASN A 146 -7.74 25.85 4.95
N ILE A 147 -6.58 25.71 5.59
CA ILE A 147 -6.36 26.20 6.96
C ILE A 147 -6.50 27.73 7.00
N THR A 148 -5.85 28.48 6.09
CA THR A 148 -6.00 29.95 6.07
C THR A 148 -7.45 30.39 5.93
N SER A 149 -8.25 29.68 5.12
CA SER A 149 -9.68 30.01 4.97
C SER A 149 -10.47 29.94 6.29
N MET A 150 -10.04 29.10 7.24
CA MET A 150 -10.65 29.00 8.57
C MET A 150 -10.37 30.23 9.44
N TYR A 151 -9.24 30.92 9.19
CA TYR A 151 -8.82 32.14 9.89
C TYR A 151 -9.33 33.42 9.23
N LEU A 152 -9.99 33.35 8.07
CA LEU A 152 -10.74 34.47 7.51
C LEU A 152 -12.04 34.71 8.27
N SER A 153 -12.43 35.97 8.42
CA SER A 153 -13.67 36.38 9.08
C SER A 153 -14.27 37.63 8.43
N GLY A 154 -15.53 37.95 8.75
CA GLY A 154 -16.25 39.08 8.15
C GLY A 154 -16.33 38.99 6.63
N ASP A 155 -16.17 40.15 5.97
CA ASP A 155 -16.26 40.27 4.50
C ASP A 155 -15.27 39.39 3.74
N LYS A 156 -14.13 39.06 4.34
CA LYS A 156 -13.08 38.26 3.73
C LYS A 156 -13.51 36.80 3.63
N LYS A 157 -14.22 36.32 4.66
CA LYS A 157 -14.83 34.98 4.63
C LYS A 157 -15.99 34.92 3.64
N LEU A 158 -16.75 36.01 3.50
CA LEU A 158 -17.81 36.09 2.50
C LEU A 158 -17.24 36.06 1.08
N TRP A 159 -16.22 36.89 0.81
CA TRP A 159 -15.48 36.88 -0.44
C TRP A 159 -14.93 35.49 -0.76
N TRP A 160 -14.30 34.81 0.20
CA TRP A 160 -13.78 33.46 -0.01
C TRP A 160 -14.86 32.47 -0.44
N ARG A 161 -16.06 32.53 0.16
CA ARG A 161 -17.19 31.67 -0.24
C ARG A 161 -17.65 31.95 -1.67
N THR A 162 -17.81 33.22 -2.03
CA THR A 162 -18.15 33.61 -3.40
C THR A 162 -17.08 33.16 -4.38
N ARG A 163 -15.80 33.39 -4.05
CA ARG A 163 -14.64 33.01 -4.85
C ARG A 163 -14.58 31.51 -5.17
N ILE A 164 -14.95 30.65 -4.22
CA ILE A 164 -14.99 29.20 -4.39
C ILE A 164 -16.25 28.75 -5.13
N ALA A 165 -17.39 29.42 -4.95
CA ALA A 165 -18.60 29.15 -5.72
C ALA A 165 -18.40 29.49 -7.21
N ASP A 166 -17.73 30.61 -7.48
CA ASP A 166 -17.43 31.07 -8.84
C ASP A 166 -16.40 30.18 -9.56
N ASP A 167 -15.47 29.52 -8.83
CA ASP A 167 -14.59 28.49 -9.43
C ASP A 167 -15.40 27.36 -10.07
N LEU A 168 -16.50 26.98 -9.42
CA LEU A 168 -17.36 25.87 -9.87
C LEU A 168 -18.30 26.30 -11.01
N SER A 169 -18.78 27.54 -11.01
CA SER A 169 -19.81 28.01 -11.94
C SER A 169 -19.25 28.79 -13.14
N ALA A 170 -18.16 29.55 -12.96
CA ALA A 170 -17.63 30.51 -13.93
C ALA A 170 -16.32 30.05 -14.60
N GLY A 171 -15.86 28.82 -14.33
CA GLY A 171 -14.64 28.27 -14.94
C GLY A 171 -13.35 28.98 -14.50
N ARG A 172 -13.39 29.69 -13.35
CA ARG A 172 -12.20 30.36 -12.80
C ARG A 172 -11.20 29.29 -12.29
N PRO A 173 -9.88 29.54 -12.40
CA PRO A 173 -8.89 28.60 -11.88
C PRO A 173 -8.97 28.47 -10.35
N SER A 174 -9.06 27.23 -9.87
CA SER A 174 -9.10 26.90 -8.44
C SER A 174 -7.84 27.37 -7.70
N ILE A 175 -8.01 28.06 -6.57
CA ILE A 175 -6.89 28.44 -5.70
C ILE A 175 -6.41 27.21 -4.91
N LYS A 176 -5.38 26.52 -5.41
CA LYS A 176 -4.80 25.33 -4.76
C LYS A 176 -3.45 25.59 -4.08
N VAL A 177 -2.83 26.72 -4.37
CA VAL A 177 -1.47 27.05 -3.93
C VAL A 177 -1.49 28.28 -3.03
N TRP A 178 -0.70 28.22 -1.95
CA TRP A 178 -0.59 29.30 -0.96
C TRP A 178 -0.25 30.66 -1.59
N GLU A 179 0.69 30.70 -2.53
CA GLU A 179 1.08 31.93 -3.24
C GLU A 179 -0.07 32.55 -4.04
N SER A 180 -0.90 31.72 -4.69
CA SER A 180 -2.09 32.19 -5.40
C SER A 180 -3.10 32.82 -4.44
N LEU A 181 -3.30 32.22 -3.26
CA LEU A 181 -4.17 32.79 -2.23
C LEU A 181 -3.63 34.14 -1.72
N LYS A 182 -2.32 34.24 -1.43
CA LYS A 182 -1.68 35.49 -1.00
C LYS A 182 -1.89 36.60 -2.02
N LYS A 183 -1.69 36.30 -3.30
CA LYS A 183 -1.89 37.26 -4.39
C LYS A 183 -3.34 37.73 -4.45
N GLU A 184 -4.31 36.82 -4.50
CA GLU A 184 -5.71 37.20 -4.59
C GLU A 184 -6.23 37.97 -3.38
N LEU A 185 -5.78 37.63 -2.16
CA LEU A 185 -6.11 38.40 -0.96
C LEU A 185 -5.56 39.82 -1.04
N LYS A 186 -4.33 40.00 -1.55
CA LYS A 186 -3.74 41.33 -1.74
C LYS A 186 -4.49 42.13 -2.81
N ASP A 187 -4.77 41.53 -3.96
CA ASP A 187 -5.46 42.19 -5.08
C ASP A 187 -6.86 42.66 -4.69
N GLN A 188 -7.55 41.93 -3.80
CA GLN A 188 -8.93 42.23 -3.40
C GLN A 188 -9.06 43.21 -2.25
N PHE A 189 -8.11 43.19 -1.30
CA PHE A 189 -8.25 43.93 -0.03
C PHE A 189 -7.24 45.06 0.14
N LEU A 190 -6.26 45.20 -0.75
CA LEU A 190 -5.38 46.35 -0.78
C LEU A 190 -5.89 47.40 -1.77
N PRO A 191 -6.00 48.68 -1.39
CA PRO A 191 -6.24 49.74 -2.35
C PRO A 191 -5.07 49.79 -3.34
N CYS A 192 -5.39 49.72 -4.63
CA CYS A 192 -4.41 49.77 -5.70
C CYS A 192 -3.60 51.08 -5.58
N ASN A 193 -2.33 50.98 -5.22
CA ASN A 193 -1.41 52.11 -5.13
C ASN A 193 -1.08 52.61 -6.53
N THR A 194 -1.79 53.67 -6.95
CA THR A 194 -1.47 54.59 -8.06
C THR A 194 -1.24 53.93 -9.43
N SER A 195 -2.34 53.69 -10.15
CA SER A 195 -2.53 53.93 -11.61
C SER A 195 -3.76 53.21 -12.21
N CYS A 196 -4.82 52.96 -11.43
CA CYS A 196 -6.10 52.49 -11.97
C CYS A 196 -6.96 53.65 -12.53
N PHE A 197 -6.38 54.42 -13.46
CA PHE A 197 -7.08 55.38 -14.32
C PHE A 197 -6.57 55.20 -15.75
N THR A 198 -6.78 54.03 -16.35
CA THR A 198 -6.76 53.92 -17.83
C THR A 198 -7.54 52.73 -18.37
N TYR A 199 -7.88 51.71 -17.57
CA TYR A 199 -8.68 50.58 -18.04
C TYR A 199 -9.87 50.28 -17.13
N CYS A 200 -10.65 51.31 -16.82
CA CYS A 200 -12.06 51.16 -16.50
C CYS A 200 -12.89 51.44 -17.76
N THR A 201 -12.79 50.58 -18.78
CA THR A 201 -13.86 50.47 -19.79
C THR A 201 -15.00 49.67 -19.17
N GLY A 202 -15.76 50.34 -18.31
CA GLY A 202 -16.91 49.78 -17.61
C GLY A 202 -17.66 50.77 -16.70
N CYS A 203 -17.39 52.07 -16.82
CA CYS A 203 -18.15 53.11 -16.12
C CYS A 203 -18.80 54.07 -17.15
N ALA A 204 -19.88 53.59 -17.78
CA ALA A 204 -21.01 54.31 -18.40
C ALA A 204 -21.89 53.19 -19.00
N GLN A 205 -23.20 53.03 -18.73
CA GLN A 205 -24.29 53.98 -18.75
C GLN A 205 -25.42 53.47 -17.85
N GLY A 206 -26.11 54.37 -17.16
CA GLY A 206 -27.37 54.07 -16.48
C GLY A 206 -28.12 55.34 -16.09
N HIS A 207 -28.11 56.36 -16.95
CA HIS A 207 -28.92 57.56 -16.75
C HIS A 207 -29.37 58.13 -18.09
N VAL A 208 -30.63 57.85 -18.45
CA VAL A 208 -31.64 58.69 -19.12
C VAL A 208 -32.81 57.77 -19.50
N HIS A 209 -34.10 58.10 -19.39
CA HIS A 209 -34.88 59.22 -18.84
C HIS A 209 -36.37 58.84 -19.01
N LEU A 210 -37.27 59.65 -18.43
CA LEU A 210 -38.72 59.75 -18.66
C LEU A 210 -39.64 58.94 -17.72
N ASN A 211 -40.12 59.63 -16.68
CA ASN A 211 -41.53 60.02 -16.65
C ASN A 211 -41.64 61.46 -16.10
N LEU A 212 -42.04 62.36 -17.00
CA LEU A 212 -42.58 63.69 -16.74
C LEU A 212 -44.11 63.57 -16.73
N LEU A 213 -44.77 64.49 -16.01
CA LEU A 213 -46.22 64.67 -15.78
C LEU A 213 -46.68 63.96 -14.49
N GLU A 214 -47.22 64.58 -13.45
CA GLU A 214 -47.95 65.85 -13.17
C GLU A 214 -47.80 66.09 -11.65
N GLU A 215 -48.02 67.22 -10.98
CA GLU A 215 -48.44 68.59 -11.26
C GLU A 215 -48.11 69.38 -9.97
N VAL A 216 -47.85 70.68 -10.11
CA VAL A 216 -47.85 71.63 -9.00
C VAL A 216 -49.29 72.06 -8.75
N HIS A 217 -49.78 71.87 -7.53
CA HIS A 217 -50.53 72.92 -6.82
C HIS A 217 -50.42 72.77 -5.31
#